data_AF-A0A5D0UE94-F1
#
_entry.id   AF-A0A5D0UE94-F1
#
_cell.length_a   1.000
_cell.length_b   1.000
_cell.length_c   1.000
_cell.angle_alpha   90.00
_cell.angle_beta   90.00
_cell.angle_gamma   90.00
#
_symmetry.space_group_name_H-M   'P 1'
#
loop_
_entity.id
_entity.type
_entity.pdbx_description
1 polymer ?
#
loop_
_entity_poly.entity_id
_entity_poly.type
_entity_poly.pdbx_seq_one_letter_code
_entity_poly.pdbx_strand_id
1 'polypeptide(L)'
;MTGPRHAREAERAIAGFAVYELPDGSWRAVSQQDDGRVVEHERWGELAWACISTRIAEDLRVAGAELVARMAEPGRAWRNDPGMKADTQPHDTARQPRR
;
A
#
# COMPACT_ATOMS: atom_id res chain seq x y z
N MET A 1 11.74 25.09 -27.80
CA MET A 1 10.99 24.55 -26.64
C MET A 1 11.58 23.20 -26.30
N THR A 2 12.18 23.05 -25.14
CA THR A 2 12.57 21.76 -24.57
C THR A 2 11.29 21.04 -24.16
N GLY A 3 11.09 19.79 -24.59
CA GLY A 3 9.93 19.00 -24.19
C GLY A 3 9.99 18.54 -22.72
N PRO A 4 9.00 17.74 -22.27
CA PRO A 4 9.01 17.16 -20.92
C PRO A 4 10.33 16.45 -20.59
N ARG A 5 10.91 16.75 -19.43
CA ARG A 5 12.17 16.17 -18.95
C ARG A 5 11.86 15.06 -17.96
N HIS A 6 12.35 13.85 -18.21
CA HIS A 6 12.21 12.75 -17.24
C HIS A 6 12.97 13.07 -15.94
N ALA A 7 12.29 12.94 -14.81
CA ALA A 7 12.88 13.09 -13.47
C ALA A 7 13.71 11.84 -13.13
N ARG A 8 15.00 12.00 -12.85
CA ARG A 8 15.94 10.89 -12.58
C ARG A 8 16.44 10.88 -11.14
N GLU A 9 16.14 11.93 -10.40
CA GLU A 9 16.50 12.14 -9.00
C GLU A 9 15.76 11.11 -8.13
N ALA A 10 16.46 10.50 -7.17
CA ALA A 10 15.89 9.42 -6.35
C ALA A 10 14.68 9.88 -5.53
N GLU A 11 14.70 11.14 -5.09
CA GLU A 11 13.63 11.80 -4.35
C GLU A 11 12.36 12.04 -5.19
N ARG A 12 12.47 11.86 -6.51
CA ARG A 12 11.37 12.00 -7.47
C ARG A 12 10.87 10.67 -8.01
N ALA A 13 11.49 9.56 -7.60
CA ALA A 13 11.06 8.23 -7.99
C ALA A 13 9.75 7.85 -7.29
N ILE A 14 8.73 7.50 -8.07
CA ILE A 14 7.45 6.96 -7.57
C ILE A 14 7.27 5.59 -8.23
N ALA A 15 7.20 4.53 -7.41
CA ALA A 15 7.04 3.18 -7.92
C ALA A 15 5.77 3.05 -8.78
N GLY A 16 5.90 2.47 -9.97
CA GLY A 16 4.80 2.30 -10.93
C GLY A 16 4.48 3.53 -11.78
N PHE A 17 5.25 4.64 -11.66
CA PHE A 17 5.04 5.85 -12.45
C PHE A 17 6.33 6.30 -13.15
N ALA A 18 6.21 6.73 -14.41
CA ALA A 18 7.23 7.54 -15.07
C ALA A 18 6.94 9.02 -14.81
N VAL A 19 7.90 9.74 -14.23
CA VAL A 19 7.72 11.12 -13.76
C VAL A 19 8.50 12.09 -14.65
N TYR A 20 7.87 13.21 -15.00
CA TYR A 20 8.43 14.24 -15.86
C TYR A 20 8.20 15.63 -15.26
N GLU A 21 9.19 16.50 -15.43
CA GLU A 21 9.06 17.95 -15.26
C GLU A 21 8.68 18.56 -16.61
N LEU A 22 7.63 19.38 -16.61
CA LEU A 22 7.12 20.06 -17.80
C LEU A 22 7.82 21.41 -18.01
N PRO A 23 7.77 21.98 -19.23
CA PRO A 23 8.51 23.22 -19.55
C PRO A 23 8.04 24.45 -18.76
N ASP A 24 6.83 24.42 -18.22
CA ASP A 24 6.24 25.45 -17.36
C ASP A 24 6.57 25.27 -15.87
N GLY A 25 7.38 24.25 -15.53
CA GLY A 25 7.77 23.92 -14.16
C GLY A 25 6.75 23.07 -13.41
N SER A 26 5.63 22.71 -14.05
CA SER A 26 4.69 21.74 -13.51
C SER A 26 5.21 20.31 -13.65
N TRP A 27 4.51 19.35 -13.07
CA TRP A 27 4.93 17.95 -12.99
C TRP A 27 3.87 17.04 -13.57
N ARG A 28 4.33 15.99 -14.26
CA ARG A 28 3.50 14.95 -14.85
C ARG A 28 3.97 13.57 -14.39
N ALA A 29 3.05 12.73 -13.96
CA ALA A 29 3.28 11.30 -13.75
C ALA A 29 2.43 10.48 -14.74
N VAL A 30 3.03 9.45 -15.32
CA VAL A 30 2.37 8.51 -16.22
C VAL A 30 2.40 7.13 -15.57
N SER A 31 1.22 6.56 -15.29
CA SER A 31 1.08 5.23 -14.72
C SER A 31 1.60 4.17 -15.68
N GLN A 32 2.41 3.24 -15.18
CA GLN A 32 2.89 2.09 -15.94
C GLN A 32 1.94 0.89 -15.88
N GLN A 33 0.91 0.96 -15.02
CA GLN A 33 -0.01 -0.16 -14.75
C GLN A 33 -1.46 0.12 -15.19
N ASP A 34 -1.87 1.40 -15.26
CA ASP A 34 -3.25 1.83 -15.52
C ASP A 34 -3.36 2.46 -16.92
N ASP A 35 -3.07 1.68 -17.97
CA ASP A 35 -3.16 2.07 -19.40
C ASP A 35 -2.53 3.43 -19.76
N GLY A 36 -1.44 3.81 -19.07
CA GLY A 36 -0.77 5.08 -19.32
C GLY A 36 -1.51 6.29 -18.75
N ARG A 37 -2.38 6.11 -17.75
CA ARG A 37 -3.07 7.20 -17.06
C ARG A 37 -2.10 8.30 -16.66
N VAL A 38 -2.46 9.54 -17.00
CA VAL A 38 -1.65 10.73 -16.76
C VAL A 38 -2.22 11.51 -15.58
N VAL A 39 -1.34 11.96 -14.68
CA VAL A 39 -1.65 12.88 -13.59
C VAL A 39 -0.71 14.07 -13.69
N GLU A 40 -1.24 15.28 -13.54
CA GLU A 40 -0.47 16.51 -13.63
C GLU A 40 -0.78 17.41 -12.43
N HIS A 41 0.26 18.04 -11.88
CA HIS A 41 0.12 19.06 -10.85
C HIS A 41 1.23 20.10 -11.00
N GLU A 42 0.91 21.35 -10.66
CA GLU A 42 1.90 22.43 -10.61
C GLU A 42 3.00 22.14 -9.59
N ARG A 43 2.62 21.58 -8.43
CA ARG A 43 3.53 21.34 -7.31
C ARG A 43 3.89 19.87 -7.23
N TRP A 44 5.20 19.60 -7.15
CA TRP A 44 5.73 18.25 -6.93
C TRP A 44 5.03 17.49 -5.81
N GLY A 45 4.86 18.13 -4.64
CA GLY A 45 4.27 17.47 -3.48
C GLY A 45 2.84 17.00 -3.72
N GLU A 46 2.08 17.72 -4.53
CA GLU A 46 0.70 17.36 -4.89
C GLU A 46 0.69 16.18 -5.87
N LEU A 47 1.56 16.20 -6.89
CA LEU A 47 1.72 15.07 -7.79
C LEU A 47 2.10 13.80 -7.03
N ALA A 48 3.11 13.90 -6.16
CA ALA A 48 3.59 12.77 -5.37
C ALA A 48 2.47 12.19 -4.50
N TRP A 49 1.69 13.05 -3.84
CA TRP A 49 0.61 12.61 -2.97
C TRP A 49 -0.56 12.00 -3.75
N ALA A 50 -0.92 12.56 -4.91
CA ALA A 50 -1.92 11.98 -5.80
C ALA A 50 -1.54 10.58 -6.29
N CYS A 51 -0.28 10.37 -6.70
CA CYS A 51 0.20 9.07 -7.17
C CYS A 51 0.24 8.03 -6.03
N ILE A 52 0.76 8.41 -4.86
CA ILE A 52 0.87 7.52 -3.70
C ILE A 52 -0.52 7.11 -3.20
N SER A 53 -1.44 8.08 -3.06
CA SER A 53 -2.80 7.79 -2.60
C SER A 53 -3.55 6.88 -3.57
N THR A 54 -3.40 7.08 -4.88
CA THR A 54 -3.96 6.20 -5.91
C THR A 54 -3.44 4.77 -5.76
N ARG A 55 -2.13 4.61 -5.57
CA ARG A 55 -1.51 3.29 -5.36
C ARG A 55 -2.05 2.60 -4.11
N ILE A 56 -2.11 3.32 -2.99
CA ILE A 56 -2.65 2.78 -1.73
C ILE A 56 -4.12 2.36 -1.91
N ALA A 57 -4.93 3.19 -2.58
CA ALA A 57 -6.32 2.87 -2.83
C ALA A 57 -6.48 1.59 -3.66
N GLU A 58 -5.62 1.39 -4.66
CA GLU A 58 -5.62 0.20 -5.50
C GLU A 58 -5.15 -1.05 -4.73
N ASP A 59 -4.06 -0.94 -3.97
CA ASP A 59 -3.57 -2.04 -3.10
C ASP A 59 -4.67 -2.49 -2.12
N LEU A 60 -5.39 -1.53 -1.52
CA LEU A 60 -6.51 -1.81 -0.63
C LEU A 60 -7.71 -2.43 -1.35
N ARG A 61 -8.01 -1.98 -2.58
CA ARG A 61 -9.09 -2.55 -3.40
C ARG A 61 -8.81 -4.02 -3.73
N VAL A 62 -7.58 -4.34 -4.13
CA VAL A 62 -7.15 -5.71 -4.42
C VAL A 62 -7.20 -6.57 -3.17
N ALA A 63 -6.60 -6.12 -2.06
CA ALA A 63 -6.62 -6.84 -0.79
C ALA A 63 -8.06 -7.08 -0.27
N GLY A 64 -8.95 -6.09 -0.46
CA GLY A 64 -10.36 -6.20 -0.12
C GLY A 64 -11.09 -7.25 -0.97
N ALA A 65 -10.85 -7.28 -2.27
CA ALA A 65 -11.42 -8.29 -3.16
C ALA A 65 -10.94 -9.70 -2.80
N GLU A 66 -9.66 -9.87 -2.50
CA GLU A 66 -9.11 -11.15 -2.02
C GLU A 66 -9.74 -11.58 -0.70
N LEU A 67 -9.94 -10.66 0.24
CA LEU A 67 -10.59 -10.96 1.51
C LEU A 67 -12.04 -11.42 1.30
N VAL A 68 -12.80 -10.72 0.46
CA VAL A 68 -14.18 -11.10 0.13
C VAL A 68 -14.23 -12.48 -0.52
N ALA A 69 -13.32 -12.76 -1.47
CA ALA A 69 -13.23 -14.07 -2.11
C ALA A 69 -12.96 -15.19 -1.09
N ARG A 70 -12.01 -14.98 -0.16
CA ARG A 70 -11.72 -15.94 0.92
C ARG A 70 -12.90 -16.15 1.86
N MET A 71 -13.66 -15.09 2.17
CA MET A 71 -14.85 -15.20 3.02
C MET A 71 -16.01 -15.94 2.34
N ALA A 72 -16.05 -15.92 1.00
CA ALA A 72 -17.05 -16.63 0.22
C ALA A 72 -16.72 -18.14 0.04
N GLU A 73 -15.52 -18.59 0.40
CA GLU A 73 -15.13 -20.02 0.34
C GLU A 73 -15.95 -20.86 1.34
N PRO A 74 -16.76 -21.83 0.88
CA PRO A 74 -17.49 -22.72 1.77
C PRO A 74 -16.53 -23.57 2.60
N GLY A 75 -16.69 -23.56 3.94
CA GLY A 75 -15.96 -24.45 4.84
C GLY A 75 -14.68 -23.89 5.49
N ARG A 76 -14.28 -22.65 5.21
CA ARG A 76 -13.22 -21.96 5.97
C ARG A 76 -13.79 -21.17 7.15
N ALA A 77 -13.33 -21.48 8.37
CA ALA A 77 -13.59 -20.66 9.55
C ALA A 77 -12.77 -19.36 9.49
N TRP A 78 -13.33 -18.34 8.82
CA TRP A 78 -12.72 -17.00 8.72
C TRP A 78 -12.85 -16.18 10.01
N ARG A 79 -13.67 -16.65 10.96
CA ARG A 79 -13.63 -16.21 12.35
C ARG A 79 -12.72 -17.18 13.08
N ASN A 80 -11.69 -16.66 13.76
CA ASN A 80 -11.08 -17.39 14.86
C ASN A 80 -12.22 -17.92 15.73
N ASP A 81 -12.34 -19.24 15.79
CA ASP A 81 -13.31 -19.88 16.66
C ASP A 81 -13.01 -19.39 18.09
N PRO A 82 -13.93 -18.72 18.81
CA PRO A 82 -13.71 -18.35 20.20
C PRO A 82 -13.44 -19.59 21.08
N GLY A 83 -13.72 -20.78 20.53
CA GLY A 83 -13.46 -22.09 21.13
C GLY A 83 -12.04 -22.62 20.96
N MET A 84 -11.12 -21.92 20.28
CA MET A 84 -9.69 -22.29 20.36
C MET A 84 -9.19 -21.89 21.75
N LYS A 85 -9.44 -22.79 22.71
CA LYS A 85 -8.80 -22.76 24.01
C LYS A 85 -7.31 -22.66 23.74
N ALA A 86 -6.74 -21.50 24.01
CA ALA A 86 -5.34 -21.44 24.32
C ALA A 86 -5.20 -22.36 25.53
N ASP A 87 -4.70 -23.58 25.30
CA ASP A 87 -4.12 -24.41 26.35
C ASP A 87 -2.83 -23.72 26.80
N THR A 88 -2.98 -22.51 27.34
CA THR A 88 -1.99 -21.89 28.18
C THR A 88 -2.08 -22.67 29.48
N GLN A 89 -1.22 -23.69 29.60
CA GLN A 89 -0.94 -24.32 30.87
C GLN A 89 -0.78 -23.22 31.93
N PRO A 90 -1.46 -23.30 33.09
CA PRO A 90 -1.20 -22.36 34.17
C PRO A 90 0.27 -22.51 34.53
N HIS A 91 1.02 -21.41 34.40
CA HIS A 91 2.42 -21.35 34.78
C HIS A 91 2.48 -21.62 36.29
N ASP A 92 2.83 -22.86 36.63
CA ASP A 92 2.93 -23.32 38.01
C ASP A 92 4.12 -22.62 38.67
N THR A 93 3.86 -21.43 39.22
CA THR A 93 4.83 -20.70 40.03
C THR A 93 4.68 -21.17 41.46
N ALA A 94 5.14 -22.41 41.69
CA ALA A 94 5.53 -22.90 43.00
C ALA A 94 6.68 -22.03 43.52
N ARG A 95 6.32 -20.89 44.11
CA ARG A 95 7.25 -20.00 44.77
C ARG A 95 7.23 -20.37 46.25
N GLN A 96 8.26 -21.08 46.72
CA GLN A 96 8.77 -21.02 48.10
C GLN A 96 9.99 -21.95 48.30
N PRO A 97 10.82 -21.77 49.34
CA PRO A 97 11.13 -20.57 50.12
C PRO A 97 12.65 -20.25 50.08
N ARG A 98 13.04 -18.99 50.24
CA ARG A 98 14.41 -18.68 50.65
C ARG A 98 14.46 -18.66 52.18
N ARG A 99 15.17 -19.61 52.77
CA ARG A 99 15.85 -19.48 54.06
C ARG A 99 17.33 -19.72 53.84
#